data_AF-A0A1K1LZP8-F1
#
_entry.id   AF-A0A1K1LZP8-F1
#
_cell.length_a   1.000
_cell.length_b   1.000
_cell.length_c   1.000
_cell.angle_alpha   90.00
_cell.angle_beta   90.00
_cell.angle_gamma   90.00
#
_symmetry.space_group_name_H-M   'P 1'
#
loop_
_entity.id
_entity.type
_entity.pdbx_description
1 polymer ?
#
loop_
_entity_poly.entity_id
_entity_poly.type
_entity_poly.pdbx_seq_one_letter_code
_entity_poly.pdbx_strand_id
1 'polypeptide(L)' 'MIDPSLLQWPAMVVNILAVWMLTSASKGRRHVGFWLSLFSNLLWGIWGWHAQAFAVLGLQFALAALNLRGVHKTEKNPT' A
#
# COMPACT_ATOMS: atom_id res chain seq x y z
N MET A 1 3.06 16.42 -19.64
CA MET A 1 4.08 15.57 -19.01
C MET A 1 3.83 15.67 -17.52
N ILE A 2 3.30 14.64 -16.86
CA ILE A 2 3.11 14.67 -15.40
C ILE A 2 4.49 14.41 -14.80
N ASP A 3 5.02 15.37 -14.05
CA ASP A 3 6.30 15.18 -13.37
C ASP A 3 6.20 14.01 -12.38
N PRO A 4 7.04 12.98 -12.50
CA PRO A 4 7.02 11.84 -11.58
C PRO A 4 7.16 12.27 -10.12
N SER A 5 7.87 13.36 -9.85
CA SER A 5 8.05 13.95 -8.52
C SER A 5 6.75 14.38 -7.84
N LEU A 6 5.64 14.56 -8.56
CA LEU A 6 4.33 14.83 -7.96
C LEU A 6 3.68 13.56 -7.37
N LEU A 7 4.04 12.36 -7.84
CA LEU A 7 3.39 11.11 -7.45
C LEU A 7 3.65 10.70 -6.00
N GLN A 8 4.75 11.17 -5.41
CA GLN A 8 5.09 10.90 -4.00
C GLN A 8 4.02 11.42 -3.04
N TRP A 9 3.40 12.57 -3.35
CA TRP A 9 2.44 13.23 -2.47
C TRP A 9 1.11 12.45 -2.38
N PRO A 10 0.47 12.07 -3.50
CA PRO A 10 -0.65 11.14 -3.48
C PRO A 10 -0.30 9.81 -2.80
N ALA A 11 0.89 9.26 -3.06
CA ALA A 11 1.31 8.00 -2.44
C ALA A 11 1.33 8.11 -0.91
N MET A 12 1.87 9.21 -0.36
CA MET A 12 1.87 9.48 1.08
C MET A 12 0.45 9.61 1.65
N VAL A 13 -0.41 10.40 1.00
CA VAL A 13 -1.81 10.61 1.47
C VAL A 13 -2.56 9.28 1.51
N VAL A 14 -2.47 8.49 0.44
CA VAL A 14 -3.11 7.16 0.37
C VAL A 14 -2.55 6.24 1.46
N ASN A 15 -1.24 6.26 1.71
CA ASN A 15 -0.62 5.45 2.76
C ASN A 15 -1.14 5.80 4.16
N ILE A 16 -1.25 7.10 4.47
CA ILE A 16 -1.78 7.57 5.75
C ILE A 16 -3.23 7.11 5.94
N LEU A 17 -4.06 7.26 4.91
CA LEU A 17 -5.44 6.78 4.93
C LEU A 17 -5.52 5.26 5.10
N ALA A 18 -4.67 4.51 4.40
CA ALA A 18 -4.58 3.05 4.51
C ALA A 18 -4.31 2.61 5.96
N VAL A 19 -3.29 3.21 6.58
CA VAL A 19 -2.92 2.91 7.98
C VAL A 19 -4.05 3.26 8.93
N TRP A 20 -4.69 4.44 8.78
CA TRP A 20 -5.82 4.82 9.63
C TRP A 20 -6.99 3.83 9.52
N MET A 21 -7.28 3.35 8.31
CA MET A 21 -8.36 2.39 8.10
C MET A 21 -8.00 0.99 8.62
N LEU A 22 -6.74 0.56 8.48
CA LEU A 22 -6.21 -0.70 9.02
C LEU A 22 -6.22 -0.75 10.55
N THR A 23 -5.95 0.37 11.23
CA THR A 23 -5.97 0.44 12.71
C THR A 23 -7.38 0.59 13.28
N SER A 24 -8.40 0.77 12.44
CA SER A 24 -9.79 0.87 12.89
C SER A 24 -10.33 -0.46 13.43
N ALA A 25 -11.27 -0.40 14.37
CA ALA A 25 -11.92 -1.58 14.96
C ALA A 25 -12.88 -2.31 13.99
N SER A 26 -13.39 -1.60 12.97
CA SER A 26 -14.34 -2.19 12.01
C SER A 26 -13.64 -3.09 10.98
N LYS A 27 -14.10 -4.34 10.87
CA LYS A 27 -13.62 -5.32 9.88
C LYS A 27 -13.71 -4.78 8.45
N GLY A 28 -14.79 -4.05 8.12
CA GLY A 28 -14.96 -3.42 6.80
C GLY A 28 -13.92 -2.33 6.52
N ARG A 29 -13.62 -1.49 7.52
CA ARG A 29 -12.59 -0.43 7.37
C ARG A 29 -11.20 -1.05 7.18
N ARG A 30 -10.89 -2.15 7.86
CA ARG A 30 -9.62 -2.89 7.66
C ARG A 30 -9.45 -3.41 6.24
N HIS A 31 -10.51 -3.95 5.63
CA HIS A 31 -10.48 -4.40 4.23
C HIS A 31 -10.22 -3.24 3.27
N VAL A 32 -10.86 -2.09 3.47
CA VAL A 32 -10.59 -0.91 2.63
C VAL A 32 -9.16 -0.41 2.84
N GLY A 33 -8.68 -0.36 4.09
CA GLY A 33 -7.31 0.03 4.41
C GLY A 33 -6.27 -0.87 3.75
N PHE A 34 -6.55 -2.17 3.64
CA PHE A 34 -5.71 -3.12 2.92
C PHE A 34 -5.56 -2.75 1.42
N TRP A 35 -6.68 -2.53 0.73
CA TRP A 35 -6.66 -2.16 -0.69
C TRP A 35 -5.97 -0.80 -0.92
N LEU A 36 -6.19 0.16 -0.02
CA LEU A 36 -5.47 1.44 -0.06
C LEU A 36 -3.96 1.27 0.15
N SER A 37 -3.54 0.35 1.02
CA SER A 37 -2.11 0.06 1.22
C SER A 37 -1.48 -0.51 -0.05
N LEU A 38 -2.16 -1.43 -0.75
CA LEU A 38 -1.67 -1.92 -2.05
C LEU A 38 -1.59 -0.82 -3.10
N PHE A 39 -2.59 0.05 -3.17
CA PHE A 39 -2.60 1.18 -4.10
C PHE A 39 -1.45 2.16 -3.81
N SER A 40 -1.20 2.48 -2.54
CA SER A 40 -0.04 3.28 -2.10
C SER A 40 1.29 2.64 -2.52
N ASN A 41 1.45 1.33 -2.33
CA ASN A 41 2.68 0.62 -2.71
C ASN A 41 2.92 0.68 -4.23
N LEU A 42 1.86 0.60 -5.04
CA LEU A 42 1.96 0.76 -6.49
C LEU A 42 2.40 2.18 -6.88
N LEU A 43 1.81 3.21 -6.28
CA LEU A 43 2.21 4.61 -6.51
C LEU A 43 3.68 4.84 -6.17
N TRP A 44 4.13 4.34 -5.01
CA TRP A 44 5.54 4.40 -4.61
C TRP A 44 6.46 3.59 -5.53
N GLY A 45 5.99 2.45 -6.05
CA GLY A 45 6.74 1.64 -7.01
C GLY A 45 6.96 2.37 -8.33
N ILE A 46 5.90 2.98 -8.88
CA ILE A 46 5.99 3.80 -10.10
C ILE A 46 6.95 4.98 -9.88
N TRP A 47 6.80 5.70 -8.78
CA TRP A 47 7.70 6.80 -8.43
C TRP A 47 9.15 6.33 -8.29
N GLY A 48 9.38 5.23 -7.56
CA GLY A 48 10.72 4.69 -7.29
C GLY A 48 11.43 4.23 -8.56
N TRP A 49 10.70 3.68 -9.53
CA TRP A 49 11.24 3.34 -10.84
C TRP A 49 11.72 4.60 -11.59
N HIS A 50 10.91 5.66 -11.64
CA HIS A 50 11.28 6.92 -12.29
C HIS A 50 12.42 7.65 -11.57
N ALA A 51 12.44 7.62 -10.24
CA ALA A 51 13.47 8.26 -9.41
C ALA A 51 14.75 7.41 -9.26
N GLN A 52 14.82 6.24 -9.89
CA GLN A 52 15.92 5.26 -9.73
C GLN A 52 16.18 4.89 -8.25
N ALA A 53 15.14 4.95 -7.42
CA ALA A 53 15.17 4.66 -5.99
C ALA A 53 14.89 3.17 -5.73
N PHE A 54 15.81 2.30 -6.17
CA PHE A 54 15.61 0.84 -6.15
C PHE A 54 15.39 0.24 -4.76
N ALA A 55 15.97 0.83 -3.71
CA ALA A 55 15.73 0.40 -2.34
C ALA A 55 14.26 0.57 -1.94
N VAL A 56 13.67 1.73 -2.25
CA VAL A 56 12.25 2.01 -2.00
C VAL A 56 11.38 1.09 -2.82
N LEU A 57 11.72 0.88 -4.10
CA LEU A 57 11.00 -0.03 -4.98
C LEU A 57 10.97 -1.47 -4.45
N GLY A 58 12.12 -2.00 -4.04
CA GLY A 58 12.23 -3.35 -3.46
C GLY A 58 11.41 -3.50 -2.17
N LEU A 59 11.41 -2.46 -1.32
CA LEU A 59 10.56 -2.41 -0.14
C LEU A 59 9.07 -2.50 -0.50
N GLN A 60 8.62 -1.79 -1.55
CA GLN A 60 7.21 -1.87 -1.95
C GLN A 60 6.80 -3.26 -2.44
N PHE A 61 7.67 -3.96 -3.15
CA PHE A 61 7.42 -5.35 -3.52
C PHE A 61 7.32 -6.28 -2.30
N ALA A 62 8.22 -6.12 -1.32
CA ALA A 62 8.17 -6.89 -0.08
C ALA A 62 6.87 -6.64 0.70
N LEU A 63 6.46 -5.38 0.84
CA LEU A 63 5.23 -5.00 1.53
C LEU A 63 3.98 -5.51 0.80
N ALA A 64 3.93 -5.43 -0.53
CA ALA A 64 2.83 -5.98 -1.31
C ALA A 64 2.70 -7.50 -1.09
N ALA A 65 3.83 -8.24 -1.08
CA ALA A 65 3.82 -9.68 -0.82
C ALA A 65 3.36 -10.03 0.61
N LEU A 66 3.80 -9.27 1.63
CA LEU A 66 3.35 -9.44 3.01
C LEU A 66 1.85 -9.18 3.15
N ASN A 67 1.36 -8.11 2.53
CA ASN A 67 -0.06 -7.76 2.47
C ASN A 67 -0.88 -8.89 1.82
N LEU A 68 -0.48 -9.37 0.63
CA LEU A 68 -1.13 -10.49 -0.06
C LEU A 68 -1.21 -11.76 0.80
N ARG A 69 -0.15 -12.08 1.54
CA ARG A 69 -0.14 -13.22 2.48
C ARG A 69 -1.10 -13.01 3.67
N GLY A 70 -1.25 -11.78 4.15
CA GLY A 70 -2.17 -11.43 5.25
C GLY A 70 -3.64 -11.67 4.90
N VAL A 71 -4.05 -11.38 3.66
CA VAL A 71 -5.44 -11.62 3.20
C VAL A 71 -5.76 -13.11 3.12
N HIS A 72 -4.88 -13.90 2.50
CA HIS A 72 -5.07 -15.36 2.39
C HIS A 72 -5.19 -16.06 3.75
N LYS A 73 -4.56 -15.53 4.81
CA LYS A 73 -4.73 -16.04 6.18
C LYS A 73 -6.03 -15.59 6.86
N THR A 74 -6.55 -14.42 6.48
CA THR A 74 -7.79 -13.87 7.06
C THR A 74 -9.02 -14.62 6.56
N GLU A 75 -8.99 -15.17 5.35
CA GLU A 75 -10.10 -15.97 4.78
C GLU A 75 -10.21 -17.38 5.35
N LYS A 76 -9.15 -17.90 6.00
CA LYS A 76 -9.11 -19.28 6.50
C LYS A 76 -9.65 -19.49 7.92
N ASN A 77 -10.09 -18.43 8.60
CA ASN A 77 -10.79 -18.49 9.88
C ASN A 77 -12.12 -17.73 9.78
N PRO A 78 -13.23 -18.40 9.43
CA PRO A 78 -14.54 -17.84 9.69
C PRO A 78 -14.77 -17.91 11.21
N THR A 79 -14.55 -16.80 11.91
CA THR A 79 -15.22 -16.53 13.18
C THR A 79 -16.67 -16.17 12.93
#